data_AF-A0A1C4ATP3-F1
#
_entry.id   AF-A0A1C4ATP3-F1
#
_cell.length_a   1.000
_cell.length_b   1.000
_cell.length_c   1.000
_cell.angle_alpha   90.00
_cell.angle_beta   90.00
_cell.angle_gamma   90.00
#
_symmetry.space_group_name_H-M   'P 1'
#
loop_
_entity.id
_entity.type
_entity.pdbx_description
1 polymer ?
#
loop_
_entity_poly.entity_id
_entity_poly.type
_entity_poly.pdbx_seq_one_letter_code
_entity_poly.pdbx_strand_id
1 'polypeptide(L)'
;MQTPPVIHGSFPYLTSDSRITKVTAIDDLLSIQLSNGIKITPSTNTSTVINPIVLPVVEQSLSDIDMMLPPLVSSVSLSDLVNIYHYWGNDKFATSITAKGNLLVMFTDKDGNAVSRSDVLDICKAPYKILLNSGISRLAIQYGMLNSRVFTSDSVTYYINPKAQPKVCYLKVGNTALDTGSYAGVTNIWNPNKGLLVQSTDPSSYGFNFPTTGADGLYFDLDIGGVNGSQLVWAPVSHGGITAIMTPSPDNEGMTRVTLAGA
;
A
#
# COMPACT_ATOMS: atom_id res chain seq x y z
N MET A 1 -19.06 8.35 60.01
CA MET A 1 -19.19 7.78 58.65
C MET A 1 -17.88 8.02 57.92
N GLN A 2 -17.20 6.96 57.49
CA GLN A 2 -15.96 7.07 56.71
C GLN A 2 -16.34 7.01 55.24
N THR A 3 -16.00 8.05 54.48
CA THR A 3 -16.17 8.06 53.03
C THR A 3 -15.36 6.89 52.45
N PRO A 4 -15.93 6.04 51.58
CA PRO A 4 -15.16 4.97 50.96
C PRO A 4 -13.98 5.58 50.18
N PRO A 5 -12.80 4.94 50.20
CA PRO A 5 -11.61 5.48 49.55
C PRO A 5 -11.87 5.71 48.06
N VAL A 6 -11.54 6.91 47.59
CA VAL A 6 -11.62 7.25 46.16
C VAL A 6 -10.61 6.39 45.42
N ILE A 7 -11.10 5.45 44.61
CA ILE A 7 -10.25 4.70 43.70
C ILE A 7 -9.87 5.64 42.56
N HIS A 8 -8.66 6.19 42.63
CA HIS A 8 -8.05 6.94 41.54
C HIS A 8 -7.76 5.97 40.38
N GLY A 9 -8.74 5.67 39.53
CA GLY A 9 -8.55 4.87 38.32
C GLY A 9 -7.79 5.63 37.22
N SER A 10 -7.22 4.90 36.28
CA SER A 10 -6.63 5.45 35.04
C SER A 10 -7.50 5.08 33.85
N PHE A 11 -7.56 5.95 32.84
CA PHE A 11 -8.25 5.63 31.60
C PHE A 11 -7.73 4.33 30.98
N PRO A 12 -8.61 3.42 30.51
CA PRO A 12 -8.19 2.29 29.71
C PRO A 12 -7.61 2.75 28.36
N TYR A 13 -6.71 1.96 27.81
CA TYR A 13 -6.10 2.17 26.48
C TYR A 13 -5.92 0.84 25.75
N LEU A 14 -5.82 0.91 24.42
CA LEU A 14 -5.43 -0.24 23.60
C LEU A 14 -3.91 -0.31 23.50
N THR A 15 -3.37 -1.50 23.27
CA THR A 15 -1.93 -1.76 23.06
C THR A 15 -1.79 -3.15 22.46
N SER A 16 -0.95 -3.31 21.44
CA SER A 16 -0.67 -4.61 20.80
C SER A 16 0.74 -5.13 21.13
N ASP A 17 1.55 -4.32 21.82
CA ASP A 17 2.98 -4.51 22.02
C ASP A 17 3.34 -4.63 23.51
N SER A 18 2.58 -5.44 24.25
CA SER A 18 2.80 -5.68 25.68
C SER A 18 2.82 -4.41 26.54
N ARG A 19 1.96 -3.43 26.23
CA ARG A 19 1.78 -2.16 26.96
C ARG A 19 2.91 -1.14 26.78
N ILE A 20 3.77 -1.33 25.78
CA ILE A 20 4.81 -0.34 25.44
C ILE A 20 4.16 0.90 24.82
N THR A 21 3.31 0.71 23.81
CA THR A 21 2.61 1.79 23.11
C THR A 21 1.16 1.89 23.57
N LYS A 22 0.79 3.06 24.09
CA LYS A 22 -0.59 3.35 24.50
C LYS A 22 -1.37 3.99 23.36
N VAL A 23 -2.40 3.32 22.87
CA VAL A 23 -3.34 3.87 21.89
C VAL A 23 -4.49 4.53 22.64
N THR A 24 -4.54 5.86 22.54
CA THR A 24 -5.44 6.68 23.36
C THR A 24 -6.37 7.60 22.57
N ALA A 25 -6.11 7.76 21.27
CA ALA A 25 -6.91 8.56 20.33
C ALA A 25 -7.14 7.80 19.02
N ILE A 26 -8.08 8.27 18.19
CA ILE A 26 -8.36 7.66 16.88
C ILE A 26 -7.14 7.72 15.94
N ASP A 27 -6.34 8.78 16.05
CA ASP A 27 -5.12 8.97 15.28
C ASP A 27 -4.08 7.88 15.57
N ASP A 28 -4.01 7.42 16.82
CA ASP A 28 -3.18 6.27 17.20
C ASP A 28 -3.80 4.94 16.77
N LEU A 29 -5.12 4.80 16.86
CA LEU A 29 -5.84 3.57 16.54
C LEU A 29 -5.74 3.21 15.05
N LEU A 30 -5.76 4.22 14.19
CA LEU A 30 -5.64 4.05 12.74
C LEU A 30 -4.20 4.22 12.24
N SER A 31 -3.22 4.30 13.15
CA SER A 31 -1.81 4.40 12.76
C SER A 31 -1.27 3.10 12.19
N ILE A 32 -0.24 3.24 11.36
CA ILE A 32 0.61 2.14 10.89
C ILE A 32 2.02 2.32 11.44
N GLN A 33 2.73 1.22 11.63
CA GLN A 33 4.16 1.24 11.94
C GLN A 33 4.92 0.33 10.97
N LEU A 34 5.94 0.88 10.32
CA LEU A 34 6.80 0.14 9.41
C LEU A 34 7.79 -0.71 10.22
N SER A 35 8.35 -1.75 9.61
CA SER A 35 9.31 -2.65 10.28
C SER A 35 10.60 -1.99 10.80
N ASN A 36 10.91 -0.78 10.34
CA ASN A 36 12.01 0.04 10.87
C ASN A 36 11.60 0.90 12.08
N GLY A 37 10.38 0.72 12.60
CA GLY A 37 9.83 1.41 13.76
C GLY A 37 9.19 2.76 13.45
N ILE A 38 9.24 3.25 12.20
CA ILE A 38 8.58 4.52 11.84
C ILE A 38 7.07 4.36 11.95
N LYS A 39 6.47 5.13 12.87
CA LYS A 39 5.02 5.22 13.05
C LYS A 39 4.46 6.38 12.23
N ILE A 40 3.39 6.12 11.47
CA ILE A 40 2.68 7.10 10.66
C ILE A 40 1.21 7.08 11.08
N THR A 41 0.71 8.22 11.53
CA THR A 41 -0.69 8.40 11.94
C THR A 41 -1.49 9.08 10.83
N PRO A 42 -2.85 9.05 10.88
CA PRO A 42 -3.67 9.83 9.95
C PRO A 42 -3.24 11.30 9.83
N SER A 43 -2.96 11.96 10.96
CA SER A 43 -2.56 13.36 11.00
C SER A 43 -1.17 13.66 10.42
N THR A 44 -0.30 12.66 10.33
CA THR A 44 1.07 12.77 9.80
C THR A 44 1.24 12.12 8.42
N ASN A 45 0.19 11.47 7.91
CA ASN A 45 0.21 10.79 6.64
C ASN A 45 0.19 11.80 5.48
N THR A 46 1.30 11.90 4.76
CA THR A 46 1.44 12.71 3.53
C THR A 46 1.45 11.84 2.27
N SER A 47 1.16 10.54 2.41
CA SER A 47 1.24 9.60 1.28
C SER A 47 0.14 9.87 0.26
N THR A 48 0.51 9.74 -1.01
CA THR A 48 -0.40 9.85 -2.15
C THR A 48 -0.05 8.78 -3.18
N VAL A 49 -0.85 8.68 -4.26
CA VAL A 49 -0.54 7.78 -5.38
C VAL A 49 0.85 8.08 -5.99
N ILE A 50 1.24 9.35 -6.07
CA ILE A 50 2.51 9.78 -6.67
C ILE A 50 3.65 9.87 -5.66
N ASN A 51 3.34 9.99 -4.37
CA ASN A 51 4.31 10.00 -3.28
C ASN A 51 3.92 8.96 -2.22
N PRO A 52 4.02 7.65 -2.53
CA PRO A 52 3.69 6.59 -1.59
C PRO A 52 4.80 6.39 -0.55
N ILE A 53 4.44 5.79 0.58
CA ILE A 53 5.38 5.30 1.59
C ILE A 53 6.10 4.08 1.01
N VAL A 54 7.43 4.10 0.98
CA VAL A 54 8.23 2.95 0.55
C VAL A 54 8.53 2.06 1.74
N LEU A 55 8.29 0.75 1.62
CA LEU A 55 8.69 -0.22 2.63
C LEU A 55 10.21 -0.13 2.89
N PRO A 56 10.66 -0.30 4.14
CA PRO A 56 12.07 -0.08 4.46
C PRO A 56 13.01 -1.20 4.00
N VAL A 57 12.51 -2.43 3.83
CA VAL A 57 13.31 -3.61 3.47
C VAL A 57 12.75 -4.27 2.19
N VAL A 58 13.65 -4.87 1.40
CA VAL A 58 13.29 -5.63 0.20
C VAL A 58 12.49 -6.89 0.59
N GLU A 59 11.66 -7.38 -0.34
CA GLU A 59 10.84 -8.60 -0.17
C GLU A 59 9.80 -8.55 0.97
N GLN A 60 9.58 -7.38 1.57
CA GLN A 60 8.50 -7.17 2.52
C GLN A 60 7.13 -7.14 1.85
N SER A 61 6.13 -7.52 2.65
CA SER A 61 4.72 -7.49 2.30
C SER A 61 3.95 -6.52 3.20
N LEU A 62 2.63 -6.44 3.00
CA LEU A 62 1.77 -5.62 3.84
C LEU A 62 1.55 -6.23 5.24
N SER A 63 1.94 -7.50 5.47
CA SER A 63 1.95 -8.10 6.80
C SER A 63 3.09 -7.59 7.68
N ASP A 64 4.12 -6.98 7.11
CA ASP A 64 5.24 -6.37 7.84
C ASP A 64 4.95 -4.93 8.30
N ILE A 65 3.73 -4.46 8.08
CA ILE A 65 3.23 -3.18 8.58
C ILE A 65 2.36 -3.47 9.80
N ASP A 66 2.83 -3.02 10.96
CA ASP A 66 2.12 -3.16 12.21
C ASP A 66 0.92 -2.22 12.26
N MET A 67 -0.20 -2.74 12.75
CA MET A 67 -1.48 -2.06 12.91
C MET A 67 -2.12 -2.50 14.23
N MET A 68 -3.05 -1.73 14.78
CA MET A 68 -3.89 -2.14 15.92
C MET A 68 -4.95 -3.20 15.52
N LEU A 69 -4.62 -4.06 14.57
CA LEU A 69 -5.49 -5.08 14.02
C LEU A 69 -4.68 -6.38 13.85
N PRO A 70 -5.15 -7.53 14.36
CA PRO A 70 -4.42 -8.79 14.31
C PRO A 70 -3.98 -9.17 12.89
N PRO A 71 -2.83 -9.86 12.69
CA PRO A 71 -2.20 -9.99 11.38
C PRO A 71 -3.05 -10.66 10.29
N LEU A 72 -3.99 -11.55 10.66
CA LEU A 72 -4.71 -12.44 9.74
C LEU A 72 -6.21 -12.10 9.56
N VAL A 73 -6.66 -10.95 10.05
CA VAL A 73 -8.06 -10.52 9.90
C VAL A 73 -8.15 -9.22 9.11
N SER A 74 -9.28 -8.98 8.47
CA SER A 74 -9.62 -7.70 7.80
C SER A 74 -10.61 -6.86 8.61
N SER A 75 -11.18 -7.44 9.66
CA SER A 75 -12.11 -6.79 10.58
C SER A 75 -12.00 -7.43 11.95
N VAL A 76 -12.10 -6.63 13.01
CA VAL A 76 -12.11 -7.12 14.39
C VAL A 76 -13.01 -6.22 15.24
N SER A 77 -13.78 -6.82 16.14
CA SER A 77 -14.50 -6.04 17.15
C SER A 77 -13.52 -5.60 18.24
N LEU A 78 -13.72 -4.41 18.81
CA LEU A 78 -12.89 -4.00 19.95
C LEU A 78 -13.10 -4.91 21.16
N SER A 79 -14.26 -5.57 21.26
CA SER A 79 -14.48 -6.62 22.26
C SER A 79 -13.51 -7.78 22.09
N ASP A 80 -13.28 -8.24 20.86
CA ASP A 80 -12.33 -9.32 20.59
C ASP A 80 -10.89 -8.86 20.80
N LEU A 81 -10.55 -7.62 20.43
CA LEU A 81 -9.24 -7.05 20.73
C LEU A 81 -8.91 -7.15 22.22
N VAL A 82 -9.85 -6.79 23.10
CA VAL A 82 -9.58 -6.80 24.55
C VAL A 82 -9.73 -8.17 25.21
N ASN A 83 -10.64 -9.02 24.73
CA ASN A 83 -10.97 -10.30 25.37
C ASN A 83 -10.27 -11.52 24.77
N ILE A 84 -10.00 -11.52 23.46
CA ILE A 84 -9.35 -12.64 22.74
C ILE A 84 -7.86 -12.35 22.57
N TYR A 85 -7.53 -11.17 22.06
CA TYR A 85 -6.13 -10.79 21.78
C TYR A 85 -5.44 -10.14 22.98
N HIS A 86 -6.20 -9.77 24.01
CA HIS A 86 -5.71 -9.07 25.20
C HIS A 86 -4.97 -7.76 24.88
N TYR A 87 -5.38 -7.05 23.81
CA TYR A 87 -4.79 -5.81 23.33
C TYR A 87 -5.26 -4.58 24.14
N TRP A 88 -5.11 -4.63 25.46
CA TRP A 88 -5.47 -3.51 26.32
C TRP A 88 -4.61 -3.42 27.57
N GLY A 89 -4.61 -2.24 28.15
CA GLY A 89 -3.96 -1.98 29.41
C GLY A 89 -4.60 -0.84 30.17
N ASN A 90 -4.12 -0.69 31.39
CA ASN A 90 -4.35 0.46 32.24
C ASN A 90 -3.14 0.61 33.18
N ASP A 91 -3.02 1.78 33.79
CA ASP A 91 -1.87 2.11 34.64
C ASP A 91 -2.07 1.65 36.09
N LYS A 92 -3.19 0.99 36.40
CA LYS A 92 -3.55 0.44 37.72
C LYS A 92 -4.41 -0.81 37.58
N PHE A 93 -4.30 -1.75 38.51
CA PHE A 93 -4.98 -3.05 38.52
C PHE A 93 -6.51 -3.00 38.37
N ALA A 94 -7.03 -2.88 37.15
CA ALA A 94 -8.43 -3.24 36.85
C ALA A 94 -8.47 -4.64 36.26
N THR A 95 -9.46 -5.41 36.68
CA THR A 95 -9.61 -6.83 36.36
C THR A 95 -10.63 -7.10 35.26
N SER A 96 -11.39 -6.08 34.83
CA SER A 96 -12.44 -6.22 33.82
C SER A 96 -12.51 -5.01 32.89
N ILE A 97 -12.75 -5.28 31.61
CA ILE A 97 -12.92 -4.28 30.55
C ILE A 97 -14.10 -4.68 29.66
N THR A 98 -14.85 -3.68 29.23
CA THR A 98 -15.86 -3.79 28.19
C THR A 98 -15.46 -2.88 27.04
N ALA A 99 -15.56 -3.38 25.82
CA ALA A 99 -15.23 -2.62 24.63
C ALA A 99 -16.33 -2.71 23.58
N LYS A 100 -16.60 -1.60 22.90
CA LYS A 100 -17.57 -1.50 21.80
C LYS A 100 -16.95 -0.80 20.60
N GLY A 101 -17.39 -1.21 19.41
CA GLY A 101 -16.90 -0.70 18.14
C GLY A 101 -16.15 -1.77 17.35
N ASN A 102 -15.68 -1.39 16.17
CA ASN A 102 -15.05 -2.26 15.20
C ASN A 102 -13.93 -1.50 14.47
N LEU A 103 -12.88 -2.24 14.12
CA LEU A 103 -11.79 -1.77 13.28
C LEU A 103 -11.77 -2.62 12.02
N LEU A 104 -11.72 -1.97 10.86
CA LEU A 104 -11.58 -2.63 9.56
C LEU A 104 -10.32 -2.18 8.86
N VAL A 105 -9.78 -3.11 8.05
CA VAL A 105 -8.74 -2.83 7.07
C VAL A 105 -9.07 -3.47 5.73
N MET A 106 -8.80 -2.75 4.65
CA MET A 106 -8.86 -3.27 3.28
C MET A 106 -7.55 -2.97 2.55
N PHE A 107 -7.12 -3.93 1.74
CA PHE A 107 -5.90 -3.82 0.94
C PHE A 107 -6.25 -3.95 -0.54
N THR A 108 -5.81 -3.00 -1.36
CA THR A 108 -5.95 -3.10 -2.82
C THR A 108 -4.67 -2.73 -3.54
N ASP A 109 -4.48 -3.23 -4.76
CA ASP A 109 -3.45 -2.73 -5.66
C ASP A 109 -3.85 -1.39 -6.31
N LYS A 110 -2.98 -0.84 -7.18
CA LYS A 110 -3.22 0.43 -7.88
C LYS A 110 -4.44 0.39 -8.80
N ASP A 111 -4.81 -0.79 -9.30
CA ASP A 111 -5.93 -1.00 -10.22
C ASP A 111 -7.24 -1.29 -9.45
N GLY A 112 -7.19 -1.37 -8.12
CA GLY A 112 -8.34 -1.56 -7.24
C GLY A 112 -8.67 -3.03 -6.95
N ASN A 113 -7.82 -3.97 -7.35
CA ASN A 113 -8.04 -5.38 -7.02
C ASN A 113 -7.71 -5.63 -5.55
N ALA A 114 -8.53 -6.43 -4.88
CA ALA A 114 -8.25 -6.84 -3.50
C ALA A 114 -6.97 -7.70 -3.44
N VAL A 115 -6.14 -7.45 -2.43
CA VAL A 115 -4.91 -8.20 -2.18
C VAL A 115 -4.87 -8.69 -0.73
N SER A 116 -4.15 -9.78 -0.47
CA SER A 116 -3.88 -10.26 0.89
C SER A 116 -2.71 -9.48 1.50
N ARG A 117 -2.68 -9.42 2.84
CA ARG A 117 -1.52 -8.88 3.58
C ARG A 117 -0.23 -9.62 3.26
N SER A 118 -0.33 -10.93 3.06
CA SER A 118 0.79 -11.84 2.84
C SER A 118 1.16 -12.02 1.37
N ASP A 119 0.49 -11.32 0.45
CA ASP A 119 0.82 -11.44 -0.97
C ASP A 119 2.21 -10.88 -1.26
N VAL A 120 2.91 -11.51 -2.20
CA VAL A 120 4.16 -10.98 -2.74
C VAL A 120 3.84 -9.71 -3.53
N LEU A 121 4.44 -8.59 -3.12
CA LEU A 121 4.20 -7.30 -3.73
C LEU A 121 5.01 -7.14 -5.02
N ASP A 122 4.31 -6.92 -6.13
CA ASP A 122 4.91 -6.47 -7.39
C ASP A 122 4.88 -4.94 -7.47
N ILE A 123 6.02 -4.34 -7.82
CA ILE A 123 6.14 -2.90 -8.05
C ILE A 123 5.27 -2.42 -9.21
N CYS A 124 4.97 -3.30 -10.17
CA CYS A 124 4.08 -3.04 -11.29
C CYS A 124 2.60 -2.98 -10.93
N LYS A 125 2.24 -3.35 -9.69
CA LYS A 125 0.90 -3.22 -9.12
C LYS A 125 0.83 -2.13 -8.04
N ALA A 126 1.97 -1.50 -7.75
CA ALA A 126 2.09 -0.46 -6.74
C ALA A 126 1.71 0.93 -7.31
N PRO A 127 1.27 1.90 -6.49
CA PRO A 127 1.14 1.79 -5.05
C PRO A 127 -0.08 0.96 -4.63
N TYR A 128 0.12 0.18 -3.56
CA TYR A 128 -0.96 -0.50 -2.85
C TYR A 128 -1.66 0.49 -1.91
N LYS A 129 -2.94 0.26 -1.63
CA LYS A 129 -3.74 1.06 -0.71
C LYS A 129 -4.03 0.25 0.54
N ILE A 130 -3.80 0.85 1.71
CA ILE A 130 -4.29 0.37 2.99
C ILE A 130 -5.39 1.33 3.44
N LEU A 131 -6.64 0.89 3.43
CA LEU A 131 -7.77 1.64 3.95
C LEU A 131 -8.11 1.14 5.36
N LEU A 132 -7.80 1.94 6.37
CA LEU A 132 -8.15 1.70 7.77
C LEU A 132 -9.34 2.56 8.15
N ASN A 133 -10.33 1.98 8.81
CA ASN A 133 -11.43 2.76 9.38
C ASN A 133 -11.94 2.16 10.69
N SER A 134 -12.49 3.05 11.52
CA SER A 134 -13.20 2.68 12.74
C SER A 134 -14.40 3.59 12.91
N GLY A 135 -15.53 3.02 13.31
CA GLY A 135 -16.65 3.78 13.83
C GLY A 135 -16.34 4.39 15.20
N ILE A 136 -17.32 5.08 15.78
CA ILE A 136 -17.23 5.53 17.18
C ILE A 136 -17.08 4.29 18.07
N SER A 137 -16.04 4.32 18.90
CA SER A 137 -15.63 3.17 19.70
C SER A 137 -15.45 3.58 21.16
N ARG A 138 -15.65 2.65 22.10
CA ARG A 138 -15.58 2.93 23.54
C ARG A 138 -14.94 1.79 24.31
N LEU A 139 -14.01 2.14 25.19
CA LEU A 139 -13.51 1.28 26.26
C LEU A 139 -14.10 1.72 27.59
N ALA A 140 -14.47 0.78 28.43
CA ALA A 140 -14.96 1.03 29.78
C ALA A 140 -14.45 -0.04 30.76
N ILE A 141 -13.98 0.37 31.92
CA ILE A 141 -13.67 -0.49 33.06
C ILE A 141 -14.73 -0.33 34.14
N GLN A 142 -14.90 -1.34 35.00
CA GLN A 142 -16.01 -1.36 35.97
C GLN A 142 -15.85 -0.34 37.11
N TYR A 143 -14.61 -0.03 37.51
CA TYR A 143 -14.31 0.81 38.68
C TYR A 143 -13.30 1.91 38.36
N GLY A 144 -13.32 2.99 39.16
CA GLY A 144 -12.43 4.14 39.04
C GLY A 144 -13.12 5.38 38.47
N MET A 145 -12.62 6.58 38.81
CA MET A 145 -13.19 7.84 38.31
C MET A 145 -13.02 8.03 36.80
N LEU A 146 -11.86 7.63 36.25
CA LEU A 146 -11.53 7.73 34.83
C LEU A 146 -11.76 6.38 34.16
N ASN A 147 -12.99 5.89 34.19
CA ASN A 147 -13.31 4.51 33.82
C ASN A 147 -13.62 4.31 32.34
N SER A 148 -13.62 5.34 31.49
CA SER A 148 -13.99 5.15 30.09
C SER A 148 -13.26 6.06 29.13
N ARG A 149 -12.98 5.53 27.94
CA ARG A 149 -12.35 6.23 26.83
C ARG A 149 -13.19 6.05 25.58
N VAL A 150 -13.38 7.13 24.85
CA VAL A 150 -14.09 7.14 23.56
C VAL A 150 -13.09 7.48 22.46
N PHE A 151 -13.15 6.73 21.38
CA PHE A 151 -12.49 7.02 20.12
C PHE A 151 -13.56 7.55 19.17
N THR A 152 -13.28 8.68 18.51
CA THR A 152 -14.14 9.20 17.43
C THR A 152 -14.08 8.27 16.23
N SER A 153 -15.05 8.36 15.33
CA SER A 153 -14.97 7.67 14.04
C SER A 153 -14.01 8.38 13.09
N ASP A 154 -13.24 7.62 12.33
CA ASP A 154 -12.40 8.16 11.26
C ASP A 154 -12.03 7.08 10.23
N SER A 155 -11.48 7.52 9.10
CA SER A 155 -11.03 6.67 7.99
C SER A 155 -9.79 7.28 7.33
N VAL A 156 -8.77 6.47 7.10
CA VAL A 156 -7.50 6.88 6.49
C VAL A 156 -7.09 5.92 5.37
N THR A 157 -6.48 6.45 4.31
CA THR A 157 -5.85 5.66 3.25
C THR A 157 -4.35 5.91 3.25
N TYR A 158 -3.55 4.85 3.31
CA TYR A 158 -2.11 4.89 3.10
C TYR A 158 -1.75 4.30 1.75
N TYR A 159 -0.85 4.97 1.02
CA TYR A 159 -0.31 4.47 -0.24
C TYR A 159 1.07 3.88 0.01
N ILE A 160 1.27 2.61 -0.37
CA ILE A 160 2.47 1.83 -0.05
C ILE A 160 3.14 1.31 -1.33
N ASN A 161 4.45 1.52 -1.46
CA ASN A 161 5.29 0.84 -2.44
C ASN A 161 6.18 -0.21 -1.76
N PRO A 162 6.37 -1.39 -2.37
CA PRO A 162 7.45 -2.27 -1.93
C PRO A 162 8.80 -1.62 -2.20
N LYS A 163 9.82 -2.03 -1.45
CA LYS A 163 11.21 -1.68 -1.77
C LYS A 163 11.69 -2.57 -2.91
N ALA A 164 11.57 -2.08 -4.13
CA ALA A 164 11.95 -2.80 -5.33
C ALA A 164 12.75 -1.90 -6.26
N GLN A 165 13.56 -2.52 -7.11
CA GLN A 165 14.17 -1.82 -8.23
C GLN A 165 13.10 -1.44 -9.26
N PRO A 166 13.32 -0.38 -10.05
CA PRO A 166 12.42 -0.03 -11.14
C PRO A 166 12.27 -1.18 -12.13
N LYS A 167 11.06 -1.39 -12.63
CA LYS A 167 10.73 -2.52 -13.53
C LYS A 167 9.83 -2.04 -14.66
N VAL A 168 10.11 -2.45 -15.89
CA VAL A 168 9.18 -2.26 -17.00
C VAL A 168 7.98 -3.18 -16.79
N CYS A 169 6.80 -2.62 -16.73
CA CYS A 169 5.55 -3.30 -16.44
C CYS A 169 4.77 -3.61 -17.70
N TYR A 170 4.67 -2.62 -18.59
CA TYR A 170 3.93 -2.74 -19.85
C TYR A 170 4.63 -1.95 -20.96
N LEU A 171 4.42 -2.39 -22.20
CA LEU A 171 4.72 -1.60 -23.39
C LEU A 171 3.42 -1.14 -24.03
N LYS A 172 3.21 0.17 -24.05
CA LYS A 172 2.05 0.79 -24.68
C LYS A 172 2.38 1.19 -26.11
N VAL A 173 1.65 0.60 -27.05
CA VAL A 173 1.71 0.93 -28.47
C VAL A 173 0.43 1.66 -28.87
N GLY A 174 0.57 2.82 -29.50
CA GLY A 174 -0.58 3.59 -30.00
C GLY A 174 -1.65 3.93 -28.95
N ASN A 175 -2.91 4.03 -29.39
CA ASN A 175 -4.05 4.35 -28.53
C ASN A 175 -4.82 3.09 -28.13
N THR A 176 -4.54 2.59 -26.92
CA THR A 176 -5.18 1.39 -26.35
C THR A 176 -6.69 1.51 -26.17
N ALA A 177 -7.28 2.71 -26.25
CA ALA A 177 -8.74 2.89 -26.12
C ALA A 177 -9.53 2.20 -27.24
N LEU A 178 -8.89 1.85 -28.36
CA LEU A 178 -9.51 1.14 -29.47
C LEU A 178 -9.36 -0.40 -29.37
N ASP A 179 -8.51 -0.89 -28.45
CA ASP A 179 -8.12 -2.30 -28.35
C ASP A 179 -9.07 -3.09 -27.43
N THR A 180 -10.36 -3.02 -27.75
CA THR A 180 -11.44 -3.66 -26.98
C THR A 180 -12.18 -4.72 -27.80
N GLY A 181 -12.85 -5.66 -27.11
CA GLY A 181 -13.62 -6.71 -27.76
C GLY A 181 -12.77 -7.59 -28.68
N SER A 182 -13.19 -7.77 -29.93
CA SER A 182 -12.48 -8.60 -30.92
C SER A 182 -11.15 -7.99 -31.41
N TYR A 183 -10.86 -6.74 -31.06
CA TYR A 183 -9.58 -6.07 -31.36
C TYR A 183 -8.60 -6.13 -30.18
N ALA A 184 -9.03 -6.63 -29.03
CA ALA A 184 -8.14 -6.85 -27.90
C ALA A 184 -7.14 -7.97 -28.23
N GLY A 185 -5.87 -7.74 -27.91
CA GLY A 185 -4.86 -8.78 -27.98
C GLY A 185 -5.15 -9.94 -27.02
N VAL A 186 -4.48 -11.07 -27.24
CA VAL A 186 -4.60 -12.27 -26.41
C VAL A 186 -4.17 -11.97 -24.96
N THR A 187 -4.97 -12.37 -23.98
CA THR A 187 -4.85 -11.92 -22.57
C THR A 187 -3.55 -12.31 -21.87
N ASN A 188 -2.80 -13.28 -22.40
CA ASN A 188 -1.49 -13.68 -21.90
C ASN A 188 -0.33 -12.80 -22.41
N ILE A 189 -0.57 -11.97 -23.43
CA ILE A 189 0.44 -11.04 -23.97
C ILE A 189 -0.04 -9.58 -23.97
N TRP A 190 -1.33 -9.34 -23.73
CA TRP A 190 -1.96 -8.03 -23.86
C TRP A 190 -2.90 -7.71 -22.70
N ASN A 191 -2.76 -6.50 -22.17
CA ASN A 191 -3.70 -5.87 -21.25
C ASN A 191 -4.44 -4.73 -21.98
N PRO A 192 -5.78 -4.77 -22.10
CA PRO A 192 -6.56 -3.75 -22.81
C PRO A 192 -6.33 -2.30 -22.35
N ASN A 193 -5.97 -2.10 -21.09
CA ASN A 193 -5.78 -0.76 -20.52
C ASN A 193 -4.32 -0.31 -20.51
N LYS A 194 -3.37 -1.24 -20.65
CA LYS A 194 -1.94 -1.00 -20.39
C LYS A 194 -1.01 -1.35 -21.56
N GLY A 195 -1.46 -2.19 -22.49
CA GLY A 195 -0.67 -2.63 -23.66
C GLY A 195 -0.05 -4.01 -23.48
N LEU A 196 1.09 -4.23 -24.15
CA LEU A 196 1.82 -5.50 -24.13
C LEU A 196 2.39 -5.79 -22.74
N LEU A 197 2.26 -7.04 -22.32
CA LEU A 197 2.86 -7.58 -21.10
C LEU A 197 4.34 -7.91 -21.36
N VAL A 198 5.23 -7.57 -20.41
CA VAL A 198 6.60 -8.06 -20.43
C VAL A 198 6.61 -9.59 -20.25
N GLN A 199 7.11 -10.30 -21.25
CA GLN A 199 7.19 -11.77 -21.29
C GLN A 199 8.48 -12.30 -20.67
N SER A 200 9.62 -11.65 -20.89
CA SER A 200 10.91 -12.05 -20.33
C SER A 200 11.89 -10.89 -20.25
N THR A 201 12.71 -10.84 -19.21
CA THR A 201 13.85 -9.93 -19.13
C THR A 201 15.19 -10.62 -19.46
N ASP A 202 15.15 -11.86 -19.94
CA ASP A 202 16.34 -12.60 -20.35
C ASP A 202 16.75 -12.20 -21.77
N PRO A 203 18.03 -11.86 -22.03
CA PRO A 203 18.47 -11.39 -23.34
C PRO A 203 18.17 -12.36 -24.50
N SER A 204 18.21 -13.67 -24.26
CA SER A 204 17.90 -14.70 -25.26
C SER A 204 16.42 -14.75 -25.66
N SER A 205 15.55 -14.10 -24.87
CA SER A 205 14.09 -14.19 -24.96
C SER A 205 13.43 -12.82 -25.19
N TYR A 206 14.22 -11.77 -25.42
CA TYR A 206 13.68 -10.43 -25.69
C TYR A 206 12.75 -10.37 -26.91
N GLY A 207 12.94 -11.25 -27.89
CA GLY A 207 12.05 -11.35 -29.06
C GLY A 207 10.60 -11.72 -28.73
N PHE A 208 10.29 -12.14 -27.51
CA PHE A 208 8.91 -12.41 -27.06
C PHE A 208 8.19 -11.16 -26.54
N ASN A 209 8.89 -10.11 -26.12
CA ASN A 209 8.27 -8.94 -25.47
C ASN A 209 7.58 -7.99 -26.43
N PHE A 210 8.10 -7.87 -27.65
CA PHE A 210 7.72 -6.82 -28.59
C PHE A 210 7.80 -7.33 -30.02
N PRO A 211 6.97 -6.83 -30.94
CA PRO A 211 7.13 -7.11 -32.37
C PRO A 211 8.58 -6.90 -32.82
N THR A 212 9.11 -7.82 -33.62
CA THR A 212 10.51 -7.79 -34.07
C THR A 212 10.75 -6.85 -35.25
N THR A 213 9.76 -6.05 -35.61
CA THR A 213 9.79 -5.10 -36.72
C THR A 213 9.65 -3.67 -36.20
N GLY A 214 10.49 -2.79 -36.73
CA GLY A 214 10.47 -1.35 -36.47
C GLY A 214 10.71 -0.58 -37.77
N ALA A 215 10.38 0.71 -37.75
CA ALA A 215 10.63 1.62 -38.86
C ALA A 215 10.93 3.01 -38.30
N ASP A 216 11.58 3.85 -39.10
CA ASP A 216 11.88 5.23 -38.76
C ASP A 216 10.61 5.98 -38.34
N GLY A 217 10.69 6.69 -37.21
CA GLY A 217 9.60 7.49 -36.65
C GLY A 217 8.55 6.71 -35.86
N LEU A 218 8.60 5.37 -35.80
CA LEU A 218 7.73 4.60 -34.92
C LEU A 218 8.11 4.81 -33.45
N TYR A 219 7.12 4.72 -32.56
CA TYR A 219 7.33 4.87 -31.13
C TYR A 219 6.42 3.96 -30.31
N PHE A 220 6.83 3.73 -29.06
CA PHE A 220 6.03 3.10 -28.02
C PHE A 220 6.39 3.72 -26.66
N ASP A 221 5.52 3.55 -25.66
CA ASP A 221 5.75 4.07 -24.31
C ASP A 221 5.99 2.90 -23.35
N LEU A 222 7.06 2.96 -22.57
CA LEU A 222 7.33 2.05 -21.46
C LEU A 222 6.58 2.52 -20.22
N ASP A 223 5.73 1.68 -19.64
CA ASP A 223 5.17 1.87 -18.29
C ASP A 223 6.14 1.25 -17.28
N ILE A 224 6.78 2.07 -16.45
CA ILE A 224 7.84 1.68 -15.53
C ILE A 224 7.35 1.87 -14.10
N GLY A 225 7.29 0.77 -13.36
CA GLY A 225 6.93 0.77 -11.94
C GLY A 225 8.12 1.14 -11.06
N GLY A 226 7.86 1.88 -9.99
CA GLY A 226 8.82 2.11 -8.89
C GLY A 226 9.77 3.28 -9.08
N VAL A 227 9.61 4.07 -10.13
CA VAL A 227 10.40 5.27 -10.37
C VAL A 227 9.60 6.28 -11.17
N ASN A 228 9.93 7.56 -11.00
CA ASN A 228 9.52 8.57 -11.95
C ASN A 228 10.51 8.54 -13.13
N GLY A 229 10.03 8.28 -14.34
CA GLY A 229 10.81 8.20 -15.57
C GLY A 229 11.70 9.41 -15.83
N SER A 230 11.35 10.60 -15.33
CA SER A 230 12.21 11.80 -15.40
C SER A 230 13.51 11.67 -14.58
N GLN A 231 13.56 10.73 -13.64
CA GLN A 231 14.75 10.39 -12.84
C GLN A 231 15.65 9.36 -13.54
N LEU A 232 15.19 8.74 -14.63
CA LEU A 232 15.96 7.75 -15.37
C LEU A 232 16.85 8.42 -16.41
N VAL A 233 18.09 7.92 -16.51
CA VAL A 233 19.06 8.34 -17.53
C VAL A 233 19.26 7.18 -18.49
N TRP A 234 19.07 7.44 -19.77
CA TRP A 234 19.13 6.42 -20.82
C TRP A 234 20.24 6.75 -21.82
N ALA A 235 21.04 5.75 -22.17
CA ALA A 235 21.90 5.83 -23.33
C ALA A 235 21.11 5.38 -24.58
N PRO A 236 21.26 6.06 -25.74
CA PRO A 236 20.71 5.56 -26.99
C PRO A 236 21.25 4.17 -27.30
N VAL A 237 20.41 3.29 -27.86
CA VAL A 237 20.79 1.94 -28.25
C VAL A 237 20.57 1.76 -29.74
N SER A 238 21.62 1.40 -30.48
CA SER A 238 21.55 1.16 -31.92
C SER A 238 21.71 -0.32 -32.26
N HIS A 239 20.82 -0.83 -33.11
CA HIS A 239 20.88 -2.20 -33.62
C HIS A 239 20.35 -2.24 -35.05
N GLY A 240 21.15 -2.80 -35.98
CA GLY A 240 20.71 -3.00 -37.37
C GLY A 240 20.29 -1.72 -38.11
N GLY A 241 20.98 -0.60 -37.88
CA GLY A 241 20.67 0.69 -38.54
C GLY A 241 19.59 1.53 -37.84
N ILE A 242 18.85 0.95 -36.90
CA ILE A 242 17.86 1.65 -36.07
C ILE A 242 18.46 2.03 -34.72
N THR A 243 18.17 3.24 -34.26
CA THR A 243 18.52 3.76 -32.93
C THR A 243 17.26 4.02 -32.12
N ALA A 244 17.18 3.43 -30.93
CA ALA A 244 16.14 3.70 -29.95
C ALA A 244 16.54 4.90 -29.07
N ILE A 245 15.67 5.90 -28.99
CA ILE A 245 15.85 7.13 -28.22
C ILE A 245 14.76 7.18 -27.15
N MET A 246 15.16 7.24 -25.89
CA MET A 246 14.26 7.26 -24.74
C MET A 246 14.03 8.70 -24.26
N THR A 247 12.78 9.10 -24.14
CA THR A 247 12.35 10.42 -23.66
C THR A 247 11.31 10.23 -22.56
N PRO A 248 11.64 10.60 -21.30
CA PRO A 248 10.66 10.57 -20.21
C PRO A 248 9.41 11.39 -20.52
N SER A 249 8.23 10.89 -20.15
CA SER A 249 6.99 11.64 -20.31
C SER A 249 6.89 12.74 -19.23
N PRO A 250 6.62 14.00 -19.61
CA PRO A 250 6.37 15.07 -18.63
C PRO A 250 5.00 14.93 -17.95
N ASP A 251 4.04 14.27 -18.62
CA ASP A 251 2.63 14.21 -18.19
C ASP A 251 2.30 12.93 -17.42
N ASN A 252 3.16 11.91 -17.49
CA ASN A 252 2.96 10.65 -16.79
C ASN A 252 4.29 10.13 -16.25
N GLU A 253 4.47 10.28 -14.94
CA GLU A 253 5.71 9.98 -14.24
C GLU A 253 6.17 8.53 -14.43
N GLY A 254 5.29 7.55 -14.64
CA GLY A 254 5.70 6.16 -14.91
C GLY A 254 6.11 5.89 -16.36
N MET A 255 5.91 6.85 -17.27
CA MET A 255 6.02 6.58 -18.71
C MET A 255 7.31 7.13 -19.33
N THR A 256 7.94 6.33 -20.18
CA THR A 256 9.07 6.77 -21.03
C THR A 256 8.80 6.41 -22.48
N ARG A 257 8.78 7.40 -23.37
CA ARG A 257 8.63 7.17 -24.80
C ARG A 257 9.93 6.66 -25.40
N VAL A 258 9.85 5.62 -26.21
CA VAL A 258 10.94 5.12 -27.04
C VAL A 258 10.60 5.42 -28.49
N THR A 259 11.42 6.25 -29.14
CA THR A 259 11.30 6.58 -30.56
C THR A 259 12.39 5.86 -31.34
N LEU A 260 12.02 5.21 -32.44
CA LEU A 260 12.93 4.53 -33.35
C LEU A 260 13.35 5.51 -34.46
N ALA A 261 14.66 5.69 -34.64
CA ALA A 261 15.24 6.57 -35.65
C ALA A 261 16.28 5.83 -36.48
N GLY A 262 16.22 5.98 -37.81
CA GLY A 262 17.15 5.35 -38.75
C GLY A 262 16.47 4.37 -39.72
N ALA A 263 17.23 3.92 -40.71
CA ALA A 263 16.82 2.98 -41.75
C ALA A 263 18.02 2.15 -42.21
#